data_AF-A0A3C1A575-F1
#
_entry.id   AF-A0A3C1A575-F1
#
_cell.length_a   1.000
_cell.length_b   1.000
_cell.length_c   1.000
_cell.angle_alpha   90.00
_cell.angle_beta   90.00
_cell.angle_gamma   90.00
#
_symmetry.space_group_name_H-M   'P 1'
#
loop_
_entity.id
_entity.type
_entity.pdbx_description
1 polymer ?
#
loop_
_entity_poly.entity_id
_entity_poly.type
_entity_poly.pdbx_seq_one_letter_code
_entity_poly.pdbx_strand_id
1 'polypeptide(L)'
;MQEDKESVFDALDTVKACLDVFCGMVSEMEANTENMANAAKTGFINATDLADYIVGKGLPFRTAYKISGEIVAYCIKNDFVLENLPLETYKKYGDFFDDGVYDAINLENCVKRRISEGGTGINSVENQLKWVKEKL
;
A
#
# COMPACT_ATOMS: atom_id res chain seq x y z
N MET A 1 -48.82 4.90 -3.13
CA MET A 1 -47.71 5.48 -3.94
C MET A 1 -47.63 7.01 -3.76
N GLN A 2 -47.89 7.55 -2.56
CA GLN A 2 -47.70 8.99 -2.27
C GLN A 2 -46.40 9.24 -1.51
N GLU A 3 -46.11 8.38 -0.53
CA GLU A 3 -44.91 8.38 0.33
C GLU A 3 -43.57 8.15 -0.39
N ASP A 4 -43.58 7.79 -1.68
CA ASP A 4 -42.35 7.55 -2.46
C ASP A 4 -41.59 8.84 -2.81
N LYS A 5 -42.30 9.96 -2.93
CA LYS A 5 -41.72 11.22 -3.43
C LYS A 5 -40.81 11.91 -2.44
N GLU A 6 -41.23 12.01 -1.18
CA GLU A 6 -40.47 12.74 -0.16
C GLU A 6 -39.10 12.10 0.04
N SER A 7 -39.05 10.77 0.12
CA SER A 7 -37.79 10.02 0.26
C SER A 7 -36.86 10.20 -0.94
N VAL A 8 -37.42 10.24 -2.15
CA VAL A 8 -36.63 10.43 -3.38
C VAL A 8 -36.11 11.86 -3.50
N PHE A 9 -36.93 12.86 -3.18
CA PHE A 9 -36.52 14.27 -3.25
C PHE A 9 -35.51 14.62 -2.16
N ASP A 10 -35.71 14.16 -0.94
CA ASP A 10 -34.74 14.36 0.16
C ASP A 10 -33.38 13.74 -0.17
N ALA A 11 -33.37 12.51 -0.72
CA ALA A 11 -32.14 11.86 -1.16
C ALA A 11 -31.45 12.64 -2.29
N LEU A 12 -32.21 13.14 -3.27
CA LEU A 12 -31.68 13.92 -4.39
C LEU A 12 -31.07 15.24 -3.92
N ASP A 13 -31.77 15.97 -3.05
CA ASP A 13 -31.31 17.25 -2.51
C ASP A 13 -30.07 17.05 -1.64
N THR A 14 -30.04 15.99 -0.83
CA THR A 14 -28.88 15.62 -0.02
C THR A 14 -27.67 15.27 -0.87
N VAL A 15 -27.82 14.43 -1.90
CA VAL A 15 -26.70 14.02 -2.75
C VAL A 15 -26.12 15.22 -3.50
N LYS A 16 -26.96 16.11 -4.02
CA LYS A 16 -26.49 17.33 -4.70
C LYS A 16 -25.68 18.21 -3.75
N ALA A 17 -26.22 18.50 -2.57
CA ALA A 17 -25.53 19.30 -1.56
C ALA A 17 -24.19 18.68 -1.14
N CYS A 18 -24.15 17.35 -0.96
CA CYS A 18 -22.91 16.64 -0.67
C CYS A 18 -21.90 16.80 -1.82
N LEU A 19 -22.29 16.52 -3.07
CA LEU A 19 -21.38 16.61 -4.22
C LEU A 19 -20.77 18.00 -4.37
N ASP A 20 -21.56 19.07 -4.21
CA ASP A 20 -21.06 20.44 -4.28
C ASP A 20 -19.97 20.71 -3.23
N VAL A 21 -20.19 20.28 -1.99
CA VAL A 21 -19.21 20.42 -0.90
C VAL A 21 -17.97 19.56 -1.14
N PHE A 22 -18.15 18.29 -1.55
CA PHE A 22 -17.03 17.37 -1.78
C PHE A 22 -16.13 17.81 -2.93
N CYS A 23 -16.71 18.36 -4.01
CA CYS A 23 -15.93 18.89 -5.13
C CYS A 23 -14.94 19.97 -4.67
N GLY A 24 -15.42 20.96 -3.90
CA GLY A 24 -14.56 22.01 -3.34
C GLY A 24 -13.55 21.48 -2.33
N MET A 25 -13.96 20.54 -1.46
CA MET A 25 -13.06 19.94 -0.49
C MET A 25 -11.90 19.18 -1.14
N VAL A 26 -12.17 18.40 -2.20
CA VAL A 26 -11.14 17.63 -2.91
C VAL A 26 -10.24 18.53 -3.75
N SER A 27 -10.76 19.60 -4.36
CA SER A 27 -9.96 20.51 -5.19
C SER A 27 -8.94 21.31 -4.40
N GLU A 28 -9.27 21.68 -3.15
CA GLU A 28 -8.40 22.46 -2.25
C GLU A 28 -7.59 21.57 -1.30
N MET A 29 -7.71 20.24 -1.41
CA MET A 29 -7.00 19.31 -0.53
C MET A 29 -5.50 19.31 -0.84
N GLU A 30 -4.67 19.48 0.20
CA GLU A 30 -3.23 19.30 0.11
C GLU A 30 -2.77 18.02 0.80
N ALA A 31 -1.89 17.26 0.13
CA ALA A 31 -1.29 16.06 0.71
C ALA A 31 -0.08 16.41 1.58
N ASN A 32 -0.09 16.01 2.86
CA ASN A 32 1.10 16.05 3.70
C ASN A 32 2.00 14.84 3.40
N THR A 33 2.76 14.94 2.31
CA THR A 33 3.56 13.85 1.74
C THR A 33 4.61 13.32 2.70
N GLU A 34 5.21 14.18 3.53
CA GLU A 34 6.19 13.79 4.54
C GLU A 34 5.57 12.89 5.60
N ASN A 35 4.44 13.32 6.19
CA ASN A 35 3.73 12.53 7.18
C ASN A 35 3.23 11.19 6.60
N MET A 36 2.72 11.20 5.37
CA MET A 36 2.30 9.98 4.67
C MET A 36 3.46 9.01 4.46
N ALA A 37 4.63 9.50 4.02
CA ALA A 37 5.82 8.67 3.82
C ALA A 37 6.35 8.10 5.14
N ASN A 38 6.31 8.88 6.22
CA ASN A 38 6.73 8.41 7.55
C ASN A 38 5.79 7.32 8.09
N ALA A 39 4.47 7.49 7.96
CA ALA A 39 3.49 6.48 8.34
C ALA A 39 3.66 5.16 7.56
N ALA A 40 3.99 5.25 6.26
CA ALA A 40 4.24 4.08 5.42
C ALA A 40 5.46 3.26 5.89
N LYS A 41 6.52 3.90 6.40
CA LYS A 41 7.74 3.24 6.89
C LYS A 41 7.52 2.45 8.19
N THR A 42 6.67 2.93 9.08
CA THR A 42 6.47 2.32 10.41
C THR A 42 5.42 1.22 10.44
N GLY A 43 4.65 1.05 9.36
CA GLY A 43 3.51 0.13 9.31
C GLY A 43 3.82 -1.31 8.92
N PHE A 44 5.08 -1.65 8.61
CA PHE A 44 5.48 -2.96 8.07
C PHE A 44 4.70 -3.37 6.81
N ILE A 45 4.22 -2.40 6.02
CA ILE A 45 3.43 -2.65 4.80
C ILE A 45 4.24 -3.36 3.70
N ASN A 46 5.56 -3.34 3.81
CA ASN A 46 6.53 -4.06 2.99
C ASN A 46 6.81 -5.50 3.48
N ALA A 47 6.18 -5.99 4.55
CA ALA A 47 6.33 -7.37 5.01
C ALA A 47 5.84 -8.40 3.99
N THR A 48 4.85 -8.04 3.16
CA THR A 48 4.42 -8.90 2.04
C THR A 48 5.51 -9.00 0.99
N ASP A 49 6.18 -7.90 0.65
CA ASP A 49 7.31 -7.91 -0.29
C ASP A 49 8.52 -8.68 0.26
N LEU A 50 8.72 -8.67 1.59
CA LEU A 50 9.69 -9.56 2.23
C LEU A 50 9.32 -11.04 2.02
N ALA A 51 8.04 -11.41 2.17
CA ALA A 51 7.60 -12.77 1.88
C ALA A 51 7.82 -13.14 0.40
N ASP A 52 7.52 -12.23 -0.52
CA ASP A 52 7.75 -12.45 -1.95
C ASP A 52 9.24 -12.59 -2.29
N TYR A 53 10.12 -11.82 -1.65
CA TYR A 53 11.57 -12.00 -1.75
C TYR A 53 11.99 -13.41 -1.32
N ILE A 54 11.51 -13.88 -0.18
CA ILE A 54 11.81 -15.23 0.33
C ILE A 54 11.27 -16.31 -0.62
N VAL A 55 10.09 -16.10 -1.21
CA VAL A 55 9.56 -16.98 -2.28
C VAL A 55 10.47 -16.96 -3.50
N GLY A 56 10.98 -15.80 -3.91
CA GLY A 56 11.97 -15.66 -4.97
C GLY A 56 13.28 -16.40 -4.72
N LYS A 57 13.62 -16.67 -3.44
CA LYS A 57 14.74 -17.53 -3.02
C LYS A 57 14.39 -19.03 -3.04
N GLY A 58 13.19 -19.40 -3.45
CA GLY A 58 12.76 -20.78 -3.68
C GLY A 58 11.92 -21.40 -2.55
N LEU A 59 11.58 -20.65 -1.50
CA LEU A 59 10.77 -21.17 -0.40
C LEU A 59 9.27 -21.14 -0.75
N PRO A 60 8.46 -22.13 -0.30
CA PRO A 60 7.01 -22.06 -0.44
C PRO A 60 6.42 -20.85 0.28
N PHE A 61 5.38 -20.23 -0.31
CA PHE A 61 4.75 -19.02 0.23
C PHE A 61 4.32 -19.15 1.69
N ARG A 62 3.75 -20.28 2.11
CA ARG A 62 3.36 -20.51 3.52
C ARG A 62 4.56 -20.37 4.47
N THR A 63 5.73 -20.87 4.08
CA THR A 63 6.96 -20.77 4.86
C THR A 63 7.49 -19.34 4.85
N ALA A 64 7.54 -18.73 3.67
CA ALA A 64 7.98 -17.34 3.50
C ALA A 64 7.13 -16.36 4.34
N TYR A 65 5.81 -16.51 4.31
CA TYR A 65 4.87 -15.70 5.09
C TYR A 65 5.11 -15.85 6.60
N LYS A 66 5.36 -17.09 7.06
CA LYS A 66 5.69 -17.34 8.47
C LYS A 66 7.00 -16.66 8.87
N ILE A 67 8.05 -16.81 8.08
CA ILE A 67 9.37 -16.19 8.34
C ILE A 67 9.24 -14.66 8.36
N SER A 68 8.55 -14.06 7.38
CA SER A 68 8.30 -12.62 7.34
C SER A 68 7.59 -12.14 8.61
N GLY A 69 6.55 -12.85 9.07
CA GLY A 69 5.86 -12.54 10.33
C GLY A 69 6.76 -12.65 11.57
N GLU A 70 7.65 -13.64 11.64
CA GLU A 70 8.61 -13.78 12.73
C GLU A 70 9.66 -12.64 12.75
N ILE A 71 10.10 -12.18 11.57
CA ILE A 71 11.00 -11.03 11.44
C ILE A 71 10.28 -9.75 11.85
N VAL A 72 9.04 -9.52 11.41
CA VAL A 72 8.23 -8.36 11.83
C VAL A 72 8.04 -8.35 13.35
N ALA A 73 7.72 -9.50 13.96
CA ALA A 73 7.61 -9.61 15.42
C ALA A 73 8.92 -9.28 16.13
N TYR A 74 10.06 -9.70 15.56
CA TYR A 74 11.38 -9.32 16.08
C TYR A 74 11.62 -7.81 15.98
N CYS A 75 11.29 -7.20 14.84
CA CYS A 75 11.42 -5.77 14.62
C CYS A 75 10.60 -4.96 15.63
N ILE A 76 9.31 -5.30 15.82
CA ILE A 76 8.44 -4.66 16.81
C ILE A 76 9.01 -4.78 18.22
N LYS A 77 9.50 -5.97 18.60
CA LYS A 77 10.04 -6.22 19.94
C LYS A 77 11.32 -5.42 20.23
N ASN A 78 12.12 -5.13 19.21
CA ASN A 78 13.44 -4.54 19.35
C ASN A 78 13.53 -3.11 18.77
N ASP A 79 12.38 -2.48 18.48
CA ASP A 79 12.28 -1.11 17.93
C ASP A 79 13.06 -0.92 16.61
N PHE A 80 12.96 -1.90 15.72
CA PHE A 80 13.48 -1.83 14.35
C PHE A 80 12.34 -1.73 13.34
N VAL A 81 12.66 -1.21 12.15
CA VAL A 81 11.91 -1.43 10.92
C VAL A 81 12.67 -2.41 10.02
N LEU A 82 12.02 -2.99 9.02
CA LEU A 82 12.66 -3.98 8.14
C LEU A 82 13.88 -3.39 7.42
N GLU A 83 13.78 -2.16 6.93
CA GLU A 83 14.83 -1.46 6.19
C GLU A 83 16.09 -1.21 7.01
N ASN A 84 15.96 -1.12 8.34
CA ASN A 84 17.07 -0.86 9.26
C ASN A 84 17.53 -2.12 10.00
N LEU A 85 16.92 -3.28 9.72
CA LEU A 85 17.32 -4.54 10.34
C LEU A 85 18.64 -5.01 9.74
N PRO A 86 19.71 -5.26 10.53
CA PRO A 86 20.98 -5.70 9.98
C PRO A 86 20.87 -7.05 9.26
N LEU A 87 21.61 -7.21 8.15
CA LEU A 87 21.61 -8.44 7.34
C LEU A 87 21.97 -9.69 8.17
N GLU A 88 22.88 -9.54 9.13
CA GLU A 88 23.24 -10.62 10.05
C GLU A 88 22.07 -11.10 10.93
N THR A 89 21.07 -10.24 11.16
CA THR A 89 19.81 -10.65 11.81
C THR A 89 18.90 -11.39 10.85
N TYR A 90 18.77 -10.91 9.60
CA TYR A 90 18.04 -11.64 8.55
C TYR A 90 18.59 -13.06 8.35
N LYS A 91 19.92 -13.23 8.30
CA LYS A 91 20.57 -14.54 8.14
C LYS A 91 20.23 -15.55 9.24
N LYS A 92 19.82 -15.10 10.44
CA LYS A 92 19.33 -16.01 11.50
C LYS A 92 18.04 -16.76 11.10
N TYR A 93 17.30 -16.22 10.13
CA TYR A 93 16.08 -16.83 9.59
C TYR A 93 16.33 -17.62 8.30
N GLY A 94 17.55 -17.58 7.74
CA GLY A 94 17.96 -18.37 6.60
C GLY A 94 19.20 -17.81 5.89
N ASP A 95 20.11 -18.70 5.48
CA ASP A 95 21.36 -18.31 4.79
C ASP A 95 21.15 -17.76 3.37
N PHE A 96 19.92 -17.85 2.85
CA PHE A 96 19.54 -17.33 1.52
C PHE A 96 19.33 -15.81 1.49
N PHE A 97 19.34 -15.14 2.66
CA PHE A 97 19.27 -13.67 2.74
C PHE A 97 20.58 -13.04 2.29
N ASP A 98 20.47 -12.08 1.37
CA ASP A 98 21.54 -11.22 0.87
C ASP A 98 21.09 -9.76 0.85
N ASP A 99 21.97 -8.84 0.45
CA ASP A 99 21.67 -7.41 0.37
C ASP A 99 20.49 -7.07 -0.55
N GLY A 100 20.09 -8.00 -1.44
CA GLY A 100 18.90 -7.84 -2.27
C GLY A 100 17.60 -7.74 -1.48
N VAL A 101 17.59 -8.14 -0.20
CA VAL A 101 16.43 -7.95 0.68
C VAL A 101 16.05 -6.48 0.84
N TYR A 102 17.03 -5.57 0.91
CA TYR A 102 16.77 -4.15 1.13
C TYR A 102 16.14 -3.48 -0.10
N ASP A 103 16.55 -3.89 -1.30
CA ASP A 103 15.90 -3.45 -2.54
C ASP A 103 14.48 -4.02 -2.66
N ALA A 104 14.29 -5.27 -2.24
CA ALA A 104 12.99 -5.90 -2.24
C ALA A 104 12.00 -5.22 -1.29
N ILE A 105 12.40 -4.84 -0.08
CA ILE A 105 11.50 -4.23 0.91
C ILE A 105 11.42 -2.70 0.82
N ASN A 106 12.21 -2.06 -0.04
CA ASN A 106 12.16 -0.62 -0.24
C ASN A 106 10.77 -0.19 -0.73
N LEU A 107 10.12 0.72 0.01
CA LEU A 107 8.73 1.14 -0.26
C LEU A 107 8.49 1.63 -1.70
N GLU A 108 9.41 2.41 -2.28
CA GLU A 108 9.25 2.88 -3.66
C GLU A 108 9.29 1.72 -4.64
N ASN A 109 10.18 0.74 -4.41
CA ASN A 109 10.27 -0.44 -5.25
C ASN A 109 9.04 -1.33 -5.09
N CYS A 110 8.52 -1.49 -3.86
CA CYS A 110 7.27 -2.20 -3.61
C CYS A 110 6.13 -1.64 -4.46
N VAL A 111 5.97 -0.31 -4.48
CA VAL A 111 4.98 0.38 -5.32
C VAL A 111 5.27 0.18 -6.80
N LYS A 112 6.50 0.43 -7.25
CA LYS A 112 6.91 0.30 -8.67
C LYS A 112 6.65 -1.09 -9.25
N ARG A 113 6.77 -2.16 -8.44
CA ARG A 113 6.55 -3.54 -8.88
C ARG A 113 5.08 -3.93 -9.05
N ARG A 114 4.12 -3.15 -8.55
CA ARG A 114 2.68 -3.43 -8.71
C ARG A 114 2.20 -2.97 -10.09
N ILE A 115 2.60 -3.70 -11.13
CA ILE A 115 2.37 -3.37 -12.55
C ILE A 115 1.15 -4.06 -13.18
N SER A 116 0.43 -4.89 -12.43
CA SER A 116 -0.83 -5.47 -12.90
C SER A 116 -1.86 -4.37 -13.18
N GLU A 117 -2.89 -4.70 -13.96
CA GLU A 117 -4.03 -3.80 -14.20
C GLU A 117 -4.65 -3.36 -12.86
N GLY A 118 -4.87 -2.05 -12.70
CA GLY A 118 -5.32 -1.45 -11.43
C GLY A 118 -4.27 -1.41 -10.32
N GLY A 119 -3.02 -1.79 -10.59
CA GLY A 119 -1.91 -1.73 -9.65
C GLY A 119 -1.49 -0.30 -9.28
N THR A 120 -0.69 -0.19 -8.22
CA THR A 120 -0.22 1.10 -7.69
C THR A 120 1.08 1.61 -8.31
N GLY A 121 1.69 0.85 -9.22
CA GLY A 121 2.88 1.28 -9.95
C GLY A 121 2.60 2.52 -10.81
N ILE A 122 3.62 3.36 -10.98
CA ILE A 122 3.51 4.67 -11.68
C ILE A 122 2.82 4.50 -13.04
N ASN A 123 3.29 3.57 -13.87
CA ASN A 123 2.71 3.31 -15.18
C ASN A 123 1.23 2.88 -15.09
N SER A 124 0.86 2.06 -14.10
CA SER A 124 -0.53 1.62 -13.90
C SER A 124 -1.44 2.79 -13.51
N VAL A 125 -0.96 3.67 -12.62
CA VAL A 125 -1.70 4.88 -12.20
C VAL A 125 -1.82 5.87 -13.35
N GLU A 126 -0.76 6.12 -14.12
CA GLU A 126 -0.79 7.00 -15.29
C GLU A 126 -1.77 6.50 -16.36
N ASN A 127 -1.77 5.20 -16.64
CA ASN A 127 -2.72 4.58 -17.55
C ASN A 127 -4.16 4.74 -17.06
N GLN A 128 -4.41 4.54 -15.76
CA GLN A 128 -5.72 4.72 -15.16
C GLN A 128 -6.18 6.19 -15.25
N LEU A 129 -5.29 7.15 -14.98
CA LEU A 129 -5.59 8.58 -15.10
C LEU A 129 -5.96 8.95 -16.54
N LYS A 130 -5.24 8.43 -17.53
CA LYS A 130 -5.56 8.63 -18.94
C LYS A 130 -6.92 8.05 -19.28
N TRP A 131 -7.19 6.81 -18.87
CA TRP A 131 -8.47 6.16 -19.13
C TRP A 131 -9.66 6.92 -18.52
N VAL A 132 -9.56 7.38 -17.27
CA VAL A 132 -10.62 8.17 -16.62
C VAL A 132 -10.87 9.47 -17.37
N LYS A 133 -9.81 10.17 -17.80
CA LYS A 133 -9.92 11.42 -18.58
C LYS A 133 -10.55 11.23 -19.95
N GLU A 134 -10.44 10.05 -20.57
CA GLU A 134 -11.12 9.73 -21.83
C GLU A 134 -12.60 9.35 -21.64
N LYS A 135 -13.01 9.03 -20.41
CA LYS A 135 -14.38 8.59 -20.07
C LYS A 135 -15.26 9.69 -19.48
N LEU A 136 -14.66 10.71 -18.88
CA LEU A 136 -15.32 11.93 -18.40
C LEU A 136 -15.49 12.95 -19.52
#